data_AF-A0A354HQS1-F1
#
_entry.id   AF-A0A354HQS1-F1
#
_cell.length_a   1.000
_cell.length_b   1.000
_cell.length_c   1.000
_cell.angle_alpha   90.00
_cell.angle_beta   90.00
_cell.angle_gamma   90.00
#
_symmetry.space_group_name_H-M   'P 1'
#
loop_
_entity.id
_entity.type
_entity.pdbx_description
1 polymer ?
#
loop_
_entity_poly.entity_id
_entity_poly.type
_entity_poly.pdbx_seq_one_letter_code
_entity_poly.pdbx_strand_id
1 'polypeptide(L)'
;MTADLVCLIRKQYELYLLLQIQDMVKLLYQNEFGPGHMVAAEADSYQRLQAECSDLNPRSSMPAFEDIGNGLCRLHLAAVKDGGISLTTVNRFFVNTANSITGNVGNFEKKLAVFVRCCHEQLLPFSEAEAAAWIEAYRRQGYPAVSHSDIFRETYSPSYRVVKTVFRDYLPLFCSLDRLLQTKDQVIVAIDGHCGGGKSSLANLLQKTYDCNVFHMDDFFLPAAMKTKERMQEPGGNIHYERFYQEVLAQVSKNRPFRYRP
;
A
#
# COMPACT_ATOMS: atom_id res chain seq x y z
N MET A 1 -7.00 19.22 -5.47
CA MET A 1 -7.99 18.13 -5.69
C MET A 1 -8.42 18.04 -7.15
N THR A 2 -9.07 19.05 -7.73
CA THR A 2 -9.54 18.96 -9.13
C THR A 2 -8.39 19.01 -10.15
N ALA A 3 -7.38 19.85 -9.95
CA ALA A 3 -6.21 19.95 -10.84
C ALA A 3 -5.37 18.65 -10.83
N ASP A 4 -5.15 18.08 -9.65
CA ASP A 4 -4.40 16.82 -9.49
C ASP A 4 -5.09 15.66 -10.22
N LEU A 5 -6.43 15.63 -10.15
CA LEU A 5 -7.22 14.60 -10.82
C LEU A 5 -7.19 14.74 -12.36
N VAL A 6 -7.25 15.96 -12.88
CA VAL A 6 -7.10 16.21 -14.33
C VAL A 6 -5.71 15.77 -14.80
N CYS A 7 -4.65 16.08 -14.03
CA CYS A 7 -3.29 15.63 -14.32
C CYS A 7 -3.19 14.10 -14.34
N LEU A 8 -3.78 13.42 -13.35
CA LEU A 8 -3.84 11.97 -13.29
C LEU A 8 -4.55 11.35 -14.51
N ILE A 9 -5.74 11.87 -14.86
CA ILE A 9 -6.53 11.40 -16.00
C ILE A 9 -5.73 11.51 -17.31
N ARG A 10 -5.08 12.65 -17.53
CA ARG A 10 -4.24 12.88 -18.72
C ARG A 10 -3.04 11.94 -18.76
N LYS A 11 -2.33 11.80 -17.65
CA LYS A 11 -1.20 10.88 -17.53
C LYS A 11 -1.61 9.44 -17.83
N GLN A 12 -2.81 9.02 -17.40
CA GLN A 12 -3.31 7.69 -17.71
C GLN A 12 -3.50 7.48 -19.21
N TYR A 13 -4.06 8.48 -19.90
CA TYR A 13 -4.25 8.42 -21.35
C TYR A 13 -2.92 8.38 -22.10
N GLU A 14 -1.94 9.18 -21.68
CA GLU A 14 -0.59 9.18 -22.25
C GLU A 14 0.12 7.82 -22.10
N LEU A 15 -0.13 7.11 -20.99
CA LEU A 15 0.41 5.76 -20.75
C LEU A 15 -0.33 4.68 -21.54
N TYR A 16 -1.64 4.83 -21.75
CA TYR A 16 -2.50 3.82 -22.35
C TYR A 16 -3.37 4.42 -23.47
N LEU A 17 -2.76 4.68 -24.63
CA LEU A 17 -3.41 5.35 -25.78
C LEU A 17 -4.68 4.65 -26.31
N LEU A 18 -4.81 3.33 -26.10
CA LEU A 18 -5.97 2.54 -26.54
C LEU A 18 -6.98 2.30 -25.41
N LEU A 19 -6.84 2.97 -24.26
CA LEU A 19 -7.82 2.89 -23.18
C LEU A 19 -9.20 3.35 -23.63
N GLN A 20 -10.25 2.74 -23.09
CA GLN A 20 -11.64 3.08 -23.36
C GLN A 20 -12.25 3.86 -22.18
N ILE A 21 -13.46 4.41 -22.35
CA ILE A 21 -14.22 5.08 -21.27
C ILE A 21 -14.28 4.17 -20.02
N GLN A 22 -14.53 2.88 -20.22
CA GLN A 22 -14.57 1.87 -19.15
C GLN A 22 -13.27 1.83 -18.32
N ASP A 23 -12.10 1.94 -18.96
CA ASP A 23 -10.80 1.88 -18.28
C ASP A 23 -10.52 3.16 -17.49
N MET A 24 -10.97 4.31 -18.00
CA MET A 24 -10.91 5.57 -17.28
C MET A 24 -11.82 5.54 -16.04
N VAL A 25 -13.04 5.00 -16.18
CA VAL A 25 -13.92 4.80 -15.02
C VAL A 25 -13.31 3.82 -14.02
N LYS A 26 -12.66 2.75 -14.49
CA LYS A 26 -11.94 1.82 -13.61
C LYS A 26 -10.81 2.50 -12.85
N LEU A 27 -10.04 3.39 -13.47
CA LEU A 27 -9.03 4.20 -12.77
C LEU A 27 -9.67 5.00 -11.64
N LEU A 28 -10.74 5.73 -11.94
CA LEU A 28 -11.44 6.56 -10.95
C LEU A 28 -12.07 5.72 -9.84
N TYR A 29 -12.58 4.53 -10.18
CA TYR A 29 -13.11 3.57 -9.23
C TYR A 29 -12.01 3.11 -8.27
N GLN A 30 -10.85 2.70 -8.80
CA GLN A 30 -9.72 2.30 -7.95
C GLN A 30 -9.15 3.45 -7.12
N ASN A 31 -9.14 4.66 -7.68
CA ASN A 31 -8.73 5.86 -6.97
C ASN A 31 -9.65 6.19 -5.78
N GLU A 32 -10.94 5.83 -5.81
CA GLU A 32 -11.87 6.05 -4.69
C GLU A 32 -12.01 4.83 -3.78
N PHE A 33 -12.25 3.64 -4.35
CA PHE A 33 -12.61 2.42 -3.65
C PHE A 33 -11.44 1.44 -3.48
N GLY A 34 -10.25 1.77 -3.98
CA GLY A 34 -9.07 0.90 -3.92
C GLY A 34 -9.24 -0.40 -4.71
N PRO A 35 -8.85 -1.55 -4.15
CA PRO A 35 -9.12 -2.87 -4.74
C PRO A 35 -10.60 -3.19 -5.01
N GLY A 36 -11.53 -2.45 -4.40
CA GLY A 36 -12.97 -2.57 -4.60
C GLY A 36 -13.71 -3.49 -3.63
N HIS A 37 -13.06 -4.53 -3.09
CA HIS A 37 -13.70 -5.46 -2.15
C HIS A 37 -12.81 -5.79 -0.96
N MET A 38 -13.42 -5.93 0.21
CA MET A 38 -12.78 -6.44 1.42
C MET A 38 -12.33 -7.89 1.19
N VAL A 39 -11.10 -8.22 1.60
CA VAL A 39 -10.59 -9.58 1.52
C VAL A 39 -10.81 -10.27 2.85
N ALA A 40 -11.75 -11.21 2.88
CA ALA A 40 -12.08 -11.98 4.09
C ALA A 40 -11.04 -13.07 4.40
N ALA A 41 -10.49 -13.71 3.36
CA ALA A 41 -9.52 -14.80 3.50
C ALA A 41 -8.20 -14.44 2.78
N GLU A 42 -7.14 -14.17 3.57
CA GLU A 42 -5.81 -13.87 3.04
C GLU A 42 -5.24 -15.04 2.22
N ALA A 43 -5.49 -16.27 2.66
CA ALA A 43 -5.00 -17.49 1.99
C ALA A 43 -5.56 -17.64 0.56
N ASP A 44 -6.86 -17.40 0.36
CA ASP A 44 -7.49 -17.47 -0.96
C ASP A 44 -6.92 -16.39 -1.91
N SER A 45 -6.72 -15.18 -1.39
CA SER A 45 -6.08 -14.09 -2.13
C SER A 45 -4.64 -14.45 -2.53
N TYR A 46 -3.90 -15.09 -1.62
CA TYR A 46 -2.53 -15.52 -1.87
C TYR A 46 -2.47 -16.60 -2.96
N GLN A 47 -3.33 -17.62 -2.91
CA GLN A 47 -3.38 -18.69 -3.92
C GLN A 47 -3.65 -18.13 -5.32
N ARG A 48 -4.59 -17.18 -5.45
CA ARG A 48 -4.86 -16.51 -6.73
C ARG A 48 -3.66 -15.71 -7.22
N LEU A 49 -3.01 -14.98 -6.32
CA LEU A 49 -1.78 -14.23 -6.65
C LEU A 49 -0.67 -15.16 -7.14
N GLN A 50 -0.49 -16.32 -6.50
CA GLN A 50 0.50 -17.31 -6.93
C GLN A 50 0.21 -17.81 -8.34
N ALA A 51 -1.04 -18.21 -8.61
CA ALA A 51 -1.47 -18.69 -9.93
C ALA A 51 -1.26 -17.62 -11.02
N GLU A 52 -1.64 -16.37 -10.75
CA GLU A 52 -1.42 -15.27 -11.69
C GLU A 52 0.06 -15.05 -11.98
N CYS A 53 0.94 -15.08 -10.96
CA CYS A 53 2.37 -14.84 -11.14
C CYS A 53 3.14 -15.97 -11.86
N SER A 54 2.63 -17.22 -11.82
CA SER A 54 3.20 -18.34 -12.58
C SER A 54 3.18 -18.08 -14.08
N ASP A 55 2.10 -17.45 -14.57
CA ASP A 55 1.86 -17.24 -15.99
C ASP A 55 2.47 -15.92 -16.53
N LEU A 56 3.08 -15.12 -15.66
CA LEU A 56 3.69 -13.84 -16.05
C LEU A 56 5.07 -14.00 -16.66
N ASN A 57 5.23 -13.43 -17.85
CA ASN A 57 6.52 -13.20 -18.48
C ASN A 57 7.30 -12.10 -17.70
N PRO A 58 8.54 -12.36 -17.24
CA PRO A 58 9.29 -11.46 -16.36
C PRO A 58 9.74 -10.16 -17.04
N ARG A 59 9.71 -10.06 -18.37
CA ARG A 59 10.16 -8.88 -19.11
C ARG A 59 9.02 -7.89 -19.33
N SER A 60 8.63 -7.19 -18.28
CA SER A 60 7.82 -5.97 -18.41
C SER A 60 8.73 -4.74 -18.39
N SER A 61 8.57 -3.86 -19.37
CA SER A 61 9.22 -2.54 -19.40
C SER A 61 8.53 -1.52 -18.48
N MET A 62 7.44 -1.92 -17.82
CA MET A 62 6.66 -1.04 -16.95
C MET A 62 7.36 -0.83 -15.60
N PRO A 63 7.22 0.36 -15.00
CA PRO A 63 7.69 0.60 -13.65
C PRO A 63 6.96 -0.33 -12.66
N ALA A 64 7.63 -0.70 -11.56
CA ALA A 64 7.01 -1.54 -10.53
C ALA A 64 5.75 -0.91 -9.91
N PHE A 65 5.67 0.42 -9.87
CA PHE A 65 4.54 1.15 -9.34
C PHE A 65 4.03 2.21 -10.33
N GLU A 66 2.73 2.23 -10.52
CA GLU A 66 2.00 3.27 -11.25
C GLU A 66 1.08 4.01 -10.28
N ASP A 67 1.33 5.30 -10.08
CA ASP A 67 0.52 6.12 -9.18
C ASP A 67 -0.88 6.33 -9.76
N ILE A 68 -1.91 6.02 -8.97
CA ILE A 68 -3.31 6.24 -9.35
C ILE A 68 -3.97 7.30 -8.47
N GLY A 69 -3.20 8.04 -7.66
CA GLY A 69 -3.69 9.11 -6.81
C GLY A 69 -4.42 8.64 -5.54
N ASN A 70 -4.86 9.60 -4.71
CA ASN A 70 -5.52 9.35 -3.42
C ASN A 70 -4.72 8.45 -2.46
N GLY A 71 -3.38 8.52 -2.51
CA GLY A 71 -2.50 7.66 -1.72
C GLY A 71 -2.49 6.21 -2.17
N LEU A 72 -2.87 5.93 -3.42
CA LEU A 72 -2.92 4.59 -4.01
C LEU A 72 -2.07 4.49 -5.27
N CYS A 73 -1.54 3.29 -5.50
CA CYS A 73 -0.81 2.94 -6.70
C CYS A 73 -1.11 1.50 -7.13
N ARG A 74 -0.86 1.20 -8.39
CA ARG A 74 -0.86 -0.15 -8.95
C ARG A 74 0.56 -0.71 -8.84
N LEU A 75 0.72 -1.80 -8.11
CA LEU A 75 1.93 -2.59 -8.03
C LEU A 75 1.92 -3.65 -9.13
N HIS A 76 2.74 -3.47 -10.16
CA HIS A 76 2.82 -4.36 -11.32
C HIS A 76 3.53 -5.66 -10.95
N LEU A 77 2.82 -6.79 -11.09
CA LEU A 77 3.27 -8.08 -10.55
C LEU A 77 4.51 -8.64 -11.26
N ALA A 78 4.65 -8.39 -12.56
CA ALA A 78 5.82 -8.81 -13.32
C ALA A 78 7.12 -8.19 -12.79
N ALA A 79 7.08 -6.92 -12.39
CA ALA A 79 8.24 -6.20 -11.85
C ALA A 79 8.63 -6.68 -10.43
N VAL A 80 7.69 -7.32 -9.72
CA VAL A 80 7.89 -7.79 -8.35
C VAL A 80 8.56 -9.16 -8.31
N LYS A 81 8.34 -10.00 -9.32
CA LYS A 81 8.94 -11.34 -9.44
C LYS A 81 10.48 -11.31 -9.32
N ASP A 82 11.10 -10.24 -9.80
CA ASP A 82 12.57 -10.04 -9.79
C ASP A 82 13.04 -9.04 -8.71
N GLY A 83 12.12 -8.43 -7.96
CA GLY A 83 12.37 -7.28 -7.08
C GLY A 83 12.83 -7.60 -5.65
N GLY A 84 13.04 -8.87 -5.32
CA GLY A 84 13.53 -9.30 -4.00
C GLY A 84 12.52 -9.19 -2.85
N ILE A 85 11.24 -8.98 -3.16
CA ILE A 85 10.12 -9.03 -2.19
C ILE A 85 9.30 -10.29 -2.42
N SER A 86 8.87 -10.93 -1.33
CA SER A 86 8.08 -12.16 -1.39
C SER A 86 6.64 -11.89 -1.81
N LEU A 87 6.05 -12.86 -2.52
CA LEU A 87 4.62 -12.80 -2.87
C LEU A 87 3.71 -12.73 -1.63
N THR A 88 4.16 -13.27 -0.50
CA THR A 88 3.42 -13.23 0.76
C THR A 88 3.32 -11.78 1.25
N THR A 89 4.43 -11.05 1.26
CA THR A 89 4.46 -9.63 1.63
C THR A 89 3.62 -8.79 0.67
N VAL A 90 3.70 -9.06 -0.64
CA VAL A 90 2.87 -8.39 -1.66
C VAL A 90 1.37 -8.62 -1.44
N ASN A 91 0.97 -9.87 -1.15
CA ASN A 91 -0.42 -10.18 -0.83
C ASN A 91 -0.89 -9.43 0.41
N ARG A 92 -0.05 -9.30 1.43
CA ARG A 92 -0.37 -8.54 2.64
C ARG A 92 -0.51 -7.04 2.37
N PHE A 93 0.28 -6.45 1.47
CA PHE A 93 0.06 -5.06 1.02
C PHE A 93 -1.34 -4.88 0.43
N PHE A 94 -1.74 -5.82 -0.43
CA PHE A 94 -3.04 -5.82 -1.08
C PHE A 94 -4.18 -5.99 -0.07
N VAL A 95 -4.13 -7.01 0.79
CA VAL A 95 -5.14 -7.28 1.82
C VAL A 95 -5.25 -6.11 2.79
N ASN A 96 -4.12 -5.55 3.23
CA ASN A 96 -4.12 -4.38 4.09
C ASN A 96 -4.79 -3.17 3.42
N THR A 97 -4.49 -2.95 2.15
CA THR A 97 -5.08 -1.85 1.36
C THR A 97 -6.58 -2.06 1.20
N ALA A 98 -7.02 -3.26 0.80
CA ALA A 98 -8.42 -3.62 0.61
C ALA A 98 -9.24 -3.43 1.89
N ASN A 99 -8.68 -3.81 3.04
CA ASN A 99 -9.41 -3.80 4.32
C ASN A 99 -9.34 -2.44 5.04
N SER A 100 -8.62 -1.46 4.51
CA SER A 100 -8.43 -0.15 5.16
C SER A 100 -8.95 1.03 4.34
N ILE A 101 -9.54 0.77 3.17
CA ILE A 101 -10.13 1.78 2.30
C ILE A 101 -11.62 1.56 2.22
N THR A 102 -12.36 2.63 2.46
CA THR A 102 -13.81 2.67 2.28
C THR A 102 -14.10 3.86 1.40
N GLY A 103 -14.44 3.61 0.13
CA GLY A 103 -14.75 4.67 -0.81
C GLY A 103 -16.11 5.30 -0.54
N ASN A 104 -16.33 6.47 -1.12
CA ASN A 104 -17.56 7.24 -0.99
C ASN A 104 -18.15 7.51 -2.38
N VAL A 105 -19.41 7.11 -2.59
CA VAL A 105 -20.11 7.29 -3.86
C VAL A 105 -20.21 8.77 -4.26
N GLY A 106 -20.47 9.68 -3.32
CA GLY A 106 -20.53 11.12 -3.61
C GLY A 106 -19.19 11.70 -4.06
N ASN A 107 -18.08 11.23 -3.51
CA ASN A 107 -16.74 11.60 -4.00
C ASN A 107 -16.46 10.98 -5.37
N PHE A 108 -16.87 9.74 -5.59
CA PHE A 108 -16.76 9.08 -6.88
C PHE A 108 -17.51 9.84 -7.98
N GLU A 109 -18.75 10.26 -7.72
CA GLU A 109 -19.55 11.05 -8.67
C GLU A 109 -18.88 12.38 -9.03
N LYS A 110 -18.27 13.07 -8.04
CA LYS A 110 -17.47 14.27 -8.31
C LYS A 110 -16.28 13.98 -9.22
N LYS A 111 -15.62 12.83 -9.05
CA LYS A 111 -14.51 12.40 -9.91
C LYS A 111 -14.99 12.10 -11.34
N LEU A 112 -16.14 11.43 -11.49
CA LEU A 112 -16.77 11.18 -12.79
C LEU A 112 -17.14 12.49 -13.51
N ALA A 113 -17.66 13.48 -12.77
CA ALA A 113 -17.94 14.80 -13.34
C ALA A 113 -16.68 15.50 -13.87
N VAL A 114 -15.54 15.35 -13.18
CA VAL A 114 -14.25 15.86 -13.67
C VAL A 114 -13.84 15.16 -14.97
N PHE A 115 -14.02 13.84 -15.06
CA PHE A 115 -13.75 13.11 -16.30
C PHE A 115 -14.61 13.58 -17.48
N VAL A 116 -15.92 13.76 -17.27
CA VAL A 116 -16.81 14.32 -18.32
C VAL A 116 -16.34 15.71 -18.76
N ARG A 117 -15.95 16.56 -17.80
CA ARG A 117 -15.38 17.87 -18.12
C ARG A 117 -14.08 17.77 -18.93
N CYS A 118 -13.20 16.80 -18.64
CA CYS A 118 -12.00 16.57 -19.45
C CYS A 118 -12.34 16.19 -20.90
N CYS A 119 -13.42 15.44 -21.13
CA CYS A 119 -13.92 15.14 -22.49
C CYS A 119 -14.46 16.41 -23.17
N HIS A 120 -15.23 17.25 -22.47
CA HIS A 120 -15.72 18.54 -22.97
C HIS A 120 -14.56 19.46 -23.40
N GLU A 121 -13.52 19.54 -22.57
CA GLU A 121 -12.32 20.34 -22.81
C GLU A 121 -11.36 19.70 -23.84
N GLN A 122 -11.75 18.58 -24.47
CA GLN A 122 -10.97 17.86 -25.49
C GLN A 122 -9.58 17.41 -25.00
N LEU A 123 -9.42 17.20 -23.69
CA LEU A 123 -8.20 16.65 -23.09
C LEU A 123 -8.08 15.13 -23.28
N LEU A 124 -9.17 14.50 -23.72
CA LEU A 124 -9.30 13.06 -23.95
C LEU A 124 -9.94 12.82 -25.32
N PRO A 125 -9.73 11.64 -25.93
CA PRO A 125 -10.24 11.35 -27.27
C PRO A 125 -11.74 10.98 -27.31
N PHE A 126 -12.45 11.09 -26.18
CA PHE A 126 -13.86 10.71 -26.06
C PHE A 126 -14.76 11.94 -26.15
N SER A 127 -15.94 11.79 -26.75
CA SER A 127 -16.93 12.86 -26.68
C SER A 127 -17.54 12.96 -25.28
N GLU A 128 -17.93 14.19 -24.89
CA GLU A 128 -18.66 14.44 -23.65
C GLU A 128 -19.96 13.62 -23.59
N ALA A 129 -20.70 13.56 -24.70
CA ALA A 129 -21.98 12.87 -24.79
C ALA A 129 -21.84 11.36 -24.57
N GLU A 130 -20.85 10.71 -25.19
CA GLU A 130 -20.58 9.28 -24.99
C GLU A 130 -20.17 8.98 -23.55
N ALA A 131 -19.27 9.78 -22.97
CA ALA A 131 -18.83 9.62 -21.60
C ALA A 131 -19.99 9.78 -20.60
N ALA A 132 -20.82 10.81 -20.78
CA ALA A 132 -21.99 11.05 -19.94
C ALA A 132 -23.02 9.91 -20.04
N ALA A 133 -23.31 9.44 -21.27
CA ALA A 133 -24.25 8.34 -21.48
C ALA A 133 -23.76 7.03 -20.83
N TRP A 134 -22.46 6.72 -20.95
CA TRP A 134 -21.86 5.56 -20.31
C TRP A 134 -21.95 5.64 -18.77
N ILE A 135 -21.60 6.80 -18.20
CA ILE A 135 -21.66 7.04 -16.75
C ILE A 135 -23.09 6.90 -16.22
N GLU A 136 -24.08 7.42 -16.94
CA GLU A 136 -25.48 7.33 -16.54
C GLU A 136 -25.99 5.88 -16.56
N ALA A 137 -25.62 5.10 -17.58
CA ALA A 137 -25.93 3.67 -17.62
C ALA A 137 -25.26 2.90 -16.46
N TYR A 138 -24.04 3.27 -16.11
CA TYR A 138 -23.30 2.69 -14.99
C TYR A 138 -23.86 3.10 -13.61
N ARG A 139 -24.31 4.35 -13.46
CA ARG A 139 -25.00 4.86 -12.26
C ARG A 139 -26.26 4.04 -11.95
N ARG A 140 -27.08 3.72 -12.97
CA ARG A 140 -28.31 2.91 -12.78
C ARG A 140 -28.03 1.49 -12.27
N GLN A 141 -26.83 0.98 -12.44
CA GLN A 141 -26.40 -0.32 -11.93
C GLN A 141 -25.91 -0.26 -10.48
N GLY A 142 -25.83 0.93 -9.87
CA GLY A 142 -25.36 1.10 -8.50
C GLY A 142 -23.84 1.04 -8.35
N TYR A 143 -23.09 1.40 -9.40
CA TYR A 143 -21.62 1.45 -9.40
C TYR A 143 -20.92 0.12 -9.01
N PRO A 144 -21.24 -1.01 -9.67
CA PRO A 144 -20.55 -2.27 -9.42
C PRO A 144 -19.06 -2.18 -9.79
N ALA A 145 -18.22 -3.02 -9.19
CA ALA A 145 -16.79 -3.03 -9.51
C ALA A 145 -16.52 -3.22 -11.03
N VAL A 146 -15.67 -2.35 -11.59
CA VAL A 146 -15.43 -2.28 -13.04
C VAL A 146 -14.18 -3.09 -13.42
N SER A 147 -14.32 -3.97 -14.41
CA SER A 147 -13.19 -4.64 -15.08
C SER A 147 -12.60 -3.76 -16.19
N HIS A 148 -11.36 -4.04 -16.62
CA HIS A 148 -10.80 -3.40 -17.82
C HIS A 148 -11.62 -3.79 -19.06
N SER A 149 -11.61 -2.94 -20.09
CA SER A 149 -12.18 -3.28 -21.41
C SER A 149 -11.38 -4.42 -22.07
N ASP A 150 -11.99 -5.14 -23.01
CA ASP A 150 -11.30 -6.24 -23.70
C ASP A 150 -10.12 -5.71 -24.55
N ILE A 151 -10.31 -4.57 -25.22
CA ILE A 151 -9.23 -3.85 -25.94
C ILE A 151 -8.05 -3.58 -25.00
N PHE A 152 -8.30 -3.07 -23.80
CA PHE A 152 -7.24 -2.79 -22.84
C PHE A 152 -6.53 -4.07 -22.36
N ARG A 153 -7.29 -5.15 -22.11
CA ARG A 153 -6.71 -6.42 -21.69
C ARG A 153 -5.81 -7.03 -22.76
N GLU A 154 -6.28 -7.07 -23.99
CA GLU A 154 -5.53 -7.61 -25.13
C GLU A 154 -4.28 -6.78 -25.43
N THR A 155 -4.39 -5.45 -25.36
CA THR A 155 -3.29 -4.54 -25.69
C THR A 155 -2.21 -4.50 -24.60
N TYR A 156 -2.62 -4.43 -23.33
CA TYR A 156 -1.71 -4.10 -22.22
C TYR A 156 -1.49 -5.23 -21.22
N SER A 157 -2.30 -6.29 -21.28
CA SER A 157 -2.22 -7.45 -20.37
C SER A 157 -2.04 -7.04 -18.91
N PRO A 158 -2.96 -6.21 -18.35
CA PRO A 158 -2.76 -5.61 -17.04
C PRO A 158 -2.66 -6.66 -15.93
N SER A 159 -1.50 -6.69 -15.27
CA SER A 159 -1.26 -7.56 -14.12
C SER A 159 -0.67 -6.76 -12.97
N TYR A 160 -1.54 -6.35 -12.06
CA TYR A 160 -1.18 -5.52 -10.91
C TYR A 160 -2.07 -5.77 -9.69
N ARG A 161 -1.64 -5.25 -8.54
CA ARG A 161 -2.47 -5.11 -7.34
C ARG A 161 -2.56 -3.64 -6.94
N VAL A 162 -3.74 -3.19 -6.52
CA VAL A 162 -3.90 -1.83 -5.99
C VAL A 162 -3.45 -1.83 -4.53
N VAL A 163 -2.46 -1.02 -4.20
CA VAL A 163 -1.87 -0.91 -2.87
C VAL A 163 -1.74 0.56 -2.45
N LYS A 164 -1.62 0.83 -1.15
CA LYS A 164 -1.28 2.17 -0.65
C LYS A 164 0.13 2.58 -1.07
N THR A 165 0.33 3.87 -1.39
CA THR A 165 1.64 4.42 -1.78
C THR A 165 2.70 4.26 -0.70
N VAL A 166 2.30 4.18 0.57
CA VAL A 166 3.23 3.93 1.69
C VAL A 166 4.05 2.63 1.51
N PHE A 167 3.49 1.61 0.84
CA PHE A 167 4.20 0.37 0.56
C PHE A 167 5.26 0.55 -0.54
N ARG A 168 5.02 1.44 -1.51
CA ARG A 168 6.04 1.87 -2.49
C ARG A 168 7.17 2.60 -1.79
N ASP A 169 6.82 3.56 -0.93
CA ASP A 169 7.79 4.46 -0.30
C ASP A 169 8.74 3.70 0.65
N TYR A 170 8.25 2.64 1.31
CA TYR A 170 9.04 1.73 2.15
C TYR A 170 9.46 0.43 1.46
N LEU A 171 9.29 0.28 0.15
CA LEU A 171 9.62 -0.96 -0.56
C LEU A 171 11.05 -1.47 -0.27
N PRO A 172 12.10 -0.62 -0.28
CA PRO A 172 13.46 -1.11 0.01
C PRO A 172 13.62 -1.75 1.40
N LEU A 173 12.86 -1.26 2.39
CA LEU A 173 12.81 -1.85 3.73
C LEU A 173 12.18 -3.24 3.68
N PHE A 174 11.02 -3.38 3.04
CA PHE A 174 10.33 -4.67 2.91
C PHE A 174 11.19 -5.72 2.18
N CYS A 175 11.84 -5.34 1.06
CA CYS A 175 12.77 -6.24 0.38
C CYS A 175 13.94 -6.67 1.29
N SER A 176 14.42 -5.77 2.15
CA SER A 176 15.52 -6.08 3.07
C SER A 176 15.08 -7.01 4.20
N LEU A 177 13.88 -6.81 4.73
CA LEU A 177 13.29 -7.69 5.74
C LEU A 177 13.02 -9.09 5.18
N ASP A 178 12.41 -9.19 4.00
CA ASP A 178 12.15 -10.48 3.34
C ASP A 178 13.45 -11.25 3.09
N ARG A 179 14.51 -10.57 2.64
CA ARG A 179 15.85 -11.18 2.47
C ARG A 179 16.44 -11.68 3.78
N LEU A 180 16.31 -10.92 4.87
CA LEU A 180 16.79 -11.35 6.18
C LEU A 180 16.00 -12.56 6.70
N LEU A 181 14.68 -12.56 6.55
CA LEU A 181 13.79 -13.64 6.97
C LEU A 181 13.99 -14.95 6.17
N GLN A 182 14.60 -14.88 4.97
CA GLN A 182 15.00 -16.09 4.24
C GLN A 182 16.18 -16.82 4.88
N THR A 183 16.99 -16.13 5.69
CA THR A 183 18.25 -16.66 6.25
C THR A 183 18.27 -16.70 7.77
N LYS A 184 17.31 -16.05 8.43
CA LYS A 184 17.23 -15.95 9.88
C LYS A 184 15.82 -16.29 10.35
N ASP A 185 15.75 -17.11 11.39
CA ASP A 185 14.49 -17.45 12.05
C ASP A 185 13.86 -16.24 12.76
N GLN A 186 14.68 -15.25 13.12
CA GLN A 186 14.25 -14.04 13.80
C GLN A 186 15.03 -12.81 13.30
N VAL A 187 14.32 -11.71 13.11
CA VAL A 187 14.88 -10.41 12.74
C VAL A 187 14.43 -9.37 13.75
N ILE A 188 15.40 -8.71 14.39
CA ILE A 188 15.15 -7.57 15.30
C ILE A 188 15.38 -6.29 14.50
N VAL A 189 14.37 -5.42 14.49
CA VAL A 189 14.41 -4.14 13.78
C VAL A 189 14.32 -3.00 14.80
N ALA A 190 15.35 -2.17 14.86
CA ALA A 190 15.31 -0.93 15.62
C ALA A 190 14.83 0.22 14.71
N ILE A 191 13.80 0.94 15.13
CA ILE A 191 13.26 2.11 14.43
C ILE A 191 13.57 3.35 15.26
N ASP A 192 14.54 4.13 14.80
CA ASP A 192 14.97 5.35 15.47
C ASP A 192 14.75 6.59 14.59
N GLY A 193 14.66 7.76 15.23
CA GLY A 193 14.40 9.04 14.59
C GLY A 193 13.70 10.03 15.52
N HIS A 194 13.58 11.27 15.07
CA HIS A 194 12.99 12.36 15.85
C HIS A 194 11.53 12.11 16.30
N CYS A 195 11.10 12.82 17.34
CA CYS A 195 9.69 12.87 17.73
C CYS A 195 8.85 13.39 16.54
N GLY A 196 7.68 12.79 16.30
CA GLY A 196 6.85 13.11 15.14
C GLY A 196 7.35 12.57 13.79
N GLY A 197 8.52 11.93 13.73
CA GLY A 197 9.11 11.40 12.48
C GLY A 197 8.44 10.14 11.91
N GLY A 198 7.28 9.73 12.42
CA GLY A 198 6.52 8.58 11.90
C GLY A 198 6.96 7.19 12.40
N LYS A 199 7.81 7.08 13.44
CA LYS A 199 8.30 5.80 13.98
C LYS A 199 7.16 4.82 14.33
N SER A 200 6.19 5.28 15.13
CA SER A 200 5.04 4.45 15.52
C SER A 200 4.17 4.09 14.32
N SER A 201 4.06 4.97 13.32
CA SER A 201 3.36 4.68 12.07
C SER A 201 4.05 3.58 11.27
N LEU A 202 5.39 3.62 11.17
CA LEU A 202 6.17 2.57 10.52
C LEU A 202 6.08 1.24 11.29
N ALA A 203 6.18 1.27 12.62
CA ALA A 203 6.00 0.08 13.45
C ALA A 203 4.63 -0.57 13.24
N ASN A 204 3.56 0.23 13.21
CA ASN A 204 2.21 -0.25 12.92
C ASN A 204 2.06 -0.79 11.49
N LEU A 205 2.75 -0.20 10.51
CA LEU A 205 2.76 -0.70 9.14
C LEU A 205 3.44 -2.08 9.06
N LEU A 206 4.56 -2.26 9.76
CA LEU A 206 5.26 -3.53 9.85
C LEU A 206 4.42 -4.60 10.56
N GLN A 207 3.76 -4.29 11.67
CA GLN A 207 2.85 -5.24 12.37
C GLN A 207 1.69 -5.70 11.50
N LYS A 208 1.19 -4.84 10.61
CA LYS A 208 0.12 -5.22 9.68
C LYS A 208 0.60 -6.08 8.52
N THR A 209 1.91 -6.17 8.31
CA THR A 209 2.54 -6.85 7.17
C THR A 209 3.32 -8.09 7.59
N TYR A 210 3.87 -8.11 8.80
CA TYR A 210 4.65 -9.21 9.35
C TYR A 210 4.02 -9.66 10.66
N ASP A 211 4.13 -10.96 10.91
CA ASP A 211 3.87 -11.49 12.24
C ASP A 211 5.02 -11.06 13.16
N CYS A 212 4.86 -9.91 13.81
CA CYS A 212 5.91 -9.33 14.64
C CYS A 212 5.36 -8.63 15.89
N ASN A 213 6.21 -8.58 16.91
CA ASN A 213 5.97 -7.82 18.13
C ASN A 213 6.61 -6.43 18.00
N VAL A 214 5.98 -5.42 18.58
CA VAL A 214 6.56 -4.07 18.71
C VAL A 214 6.77 -3.77 20.19
N PHE A 215 7.97 -3.31 20.50
CA PHE A 215 8.36 -2.88 21.84
C PHE A 215 8.61 -1.38 21.79
N HIS A 216 7.84 -0.60 22.55
CA HIS A 216 7.99 0.85 22.59
C HIS A 216 9.05 1.23 23.62
N MET A 217 10.07 1.99 23.20
CA MET A 217 11.11 2.46 24.13
C MET A 217 10.56 3.43 25.19
N ASP A 218 9.43 4.08 24.91
CA ASP A 218 8.75 4.98 25.84
C ASP A 218 8.24 4.25 27.11
N ASP A 219 7.95 2.95 27.02
CA ASP A 219 7.59 2.07 28.16
C ASP A 219 8.73 1.95 29.19
N PHE A 220 9.95 2.32 28.76
CA PHE A 220 11.17 2.19 29.54
C PHE A 220 11.71 3.56 29.98
N PHE A 221 10.91 4.63 30.02
CA PHE A 221 11.37 5.88 30.66
C PHE A 221 11.74 5.66 32.13
N LEU A 222 12.81 6.33 32.58
CA LEU A 222 13.22 6.27 33.97
C LEU A 222 12.13 6.85 34.90
N PRO A 223 11.84 6.18 36.03
CA PRO A 223 11.12 6.79 37.13
C PRO A 223 11.81 8.06 37.62
N ALA A 224 11.04 9.03 38.13
CA ALA A 224 11.56 10.33 38.56
C ALA A 224 12.72 10.21 39.56
N ALA A 225 12.65 9.24 40.48
CA ALA A 225 13.69 8.99 41.48
C ALA A 225 15.05 8.55 40.89
N MET A 226 15.08 8.05 39.65
CA MET A 226 16.29 7.56 38.98
C MET A 226 16.89 8.58 38.00
N LYS A 227 16.25 9.75 37.80
CA LYS A 227 16.73 10.81 36.90
C LYS A 227 17.78 11.68 37.57
N THR A 228 18.98 11.14 37.82
CA THR A 228 20.11 11.92 38.35
C THR A 228 20.68 12.88 37.30
N LYS A 229 21.42 13.91 37.72
CA LYS A 229 22.01 14.88 36.79
C LYS A 229 22.99 14.22 35.84
N GLU A 230 23.79 13.30 36.35
CA GLU A 230 24.80 12.54 35.59
C GLU A 230 24.09 11.69 34.52
N ARG A 231 23.03 10.97 34.92
CA ARG A 231 22.24 10.15 34.01
C ARG A 231 21.58 10.98 32.92
N MET A 232 21.00 12.12 33.27
CA MET A 232 20.33 13.01 32.29
C MET A 232 21.29 13.69 31.31
N GLN A 233 22.60 13.67 31.56
CA GLN A 233 23.63 14.14 30.63
C GLN A 233 24.06 13.06 29.62
N GLU A 234 23.77 11.79 29.89
CA GLU A 234 24.08 10.69 28.97
C GLU A 234 23.09 10.67 27.80
N PRO A 235 23.55 10.39 26.56
CA PRO A 235 22.66 10.09 25.44
C PRO A 235 21.74 8.91 25.76
N GLY A 236 20.43 9.12 25.69
CA GLY A 236 19.45 8.10 26.07
C GLY A 236 19.37 7.81 27.57
N GLY A 237 20.03 8.61 28.41
CA GLY A 237 20.05 8.42 29.86
C GLY A 237 18.70 8.66 30.54
N ASN A 238 17.71 9.18 29.82
CA ASN A 238 16.30 9.22 30.26
C ASN A 238 15.58 7.86 30.17
N ILE A 239 16.21 6.84 29.57
CA ILE A 239 15.69 5.48 29.41
C ILE A 239 16.33 4.53 30.43
N HIS A 240 15.51 3.62 30.95
CA HIS A 240 15.90 2.50 31.79
C HIS A 240 16.41 1.34 30.92
N TYR A 241 17.56 1.54 30.27
CA TYR A 241 18.13 0.59 29.31
C TYR A 241 18.48 -0.78 29.94
N GLU A 242 18.80 -0.83 31.23
CA GLU A 242 19.04 -2.09 31.96
C GLU A 242 17.76 -2.92 32.05
N ARG A 243 16.64 -2.25 32.35
CA ARG A 243 15.32 -2.88 32.43
C ARG A 243 14.89 -3.38 31.05
N PHE A 244 15.06 -2.55 30.01
CA PHE A 244 14.77 -2.97 28.64
C PHE A 244 15.58 -4.19 28.22
N TYR A 245 16.88 -4.22 28.55
CA TYR A 245 17.73 -5.37 28.28
C TYR A 245 17.22 -6.63 28.99
N GLN A 246 16.93 -6.56 30.29
CA GLN A 246 16.52 -7.71 31.10
C GLN A 246 15.12 -8.24 30.77
N GLU A 247 14.14 -7.34 30.61
CA GLU A 247 12.74 -7.68 30.39
C GLU A 247 12.46 -8.03 28.92
N VAL A 248 13.17 -7.42 27.96
CA VAL A 248 12.90 -7.58 26.52
C VAL A 248 14.05 -8.27 25.79
N LEU A 249 15.20 -7.62 25.61
CA LEU A 249 16.25 -8.13 24.70
C LEU A 249 16.77 -9.51 25.10
N ALA A 250 17.02 -9.73 26.39
CA ALA A 250 17.48 -11.01 26.93
C ALA A 250 16.41 -12.12 26.86
N GLN A 251 15.13 -11.77 26.72
CA GLN A 251 14.05 -12.74 26.55
C GLN A 251 13.79 -13.05 25.07
N VAL A 252 13.84 -12.04 24.21
CA VAL A 252 13.73 -12.18 22.75
C VAL A 252 14.79 -13.16 22.22
N SER A 253 16.03 -13.06 22.71
CA SER A 253 17.14 -13.95 22.31
C SER A 253 16.94 -15.42 22.71
N LYS A 254 16.10 -15.70 23.71
CA LYS A 254 15.78 -17.07 24.13
C LYS A 254 14.71 -17.73 23.26
N ASN A 255 14.06 -16.96 22.37
CA ASN A 255 12.96 -17.40 21.51
C ASN A 255 11.85 -18.15 22.26
N ARG A 256 11.42 -17.60 23.41
CA ARG A 256 10.34 -18.13 24.23
C ARG A 256 9.32 -17.04 24.55
N PRO A 257 8.03 -17.38 24.74
CA PRO A 257 7.04 -16.42 25.19
C PRO A 257 7.46 -15.77 26.51
N PHE A 258 7.35 -14.44 26.58
CA PHE A 258 7.61 -13.67 27.79
C PHE A 258 6.60 -12.52 27.91
N ARG A 259 6.59 -11.89 29.08
CA ARG A 259 5.80 -10.68 29.36
C ARG A 259 6.73 -9.64 29.98
N TYR A 260 6.53 -8.39 29.61
CA TYR A 260 7.14 -7.23 30.25
C TYR A 260 6.03 -6.28 30.70
N ARG A 261 6.38 -5.30 31.52
CA ARG A 261 5.43 -4.27 31.95
C ARG A 261 5.62 -3.02 31.08
N PRO A 262 4.64 -2.60 30.28
CA PRO A 262 4.69 -1.29 29.62
C PRO A 262 4.78 -0.15 30.64
#